data_AF-A0A838RIS5-F1
#
_entry.id   AF-A0A838RIS5-F1
#
_cell.length_a   1.000
_cell.length_b   1.000
_cell.length_c   1.000
_cell.angle_alpha   90.00
_cell.angle_beta   90.00
_cell.angle_gamma   90.00
#
_symmetry.space_group_name_H-M   'P 1'
#
loop_
_entity.id
_entity.type
_entity.pdbx_description
1 polymer ?
#
loop_
_entity_poly.entity_id
_entity_poly.type
_entity_poly.pdbx_seq_one_letter_code
_entity_poly.pdbx_strand_id
1 'polypeptide(L)'
;MVQNHEYLKLKPALVPSPLWYRSVCKVLGSKSKAWRSIRAQVLDAAKEACYHCGAHHAKGMICHEVWDYDDSSHIARLNRFNLVCPDCDAVLHFGFTFVLAFRQEAEGKANVIAEQRERVVAQLKQVNSISEAEALAVMEFAGRQHSERSRHSWQIEIASSLIDAYPLLANLRL
;
A
#
# COMPACT_ATOMS: atom_id res chain seq x y z
N MET A 1 22.84 -5.86 11.44
CA MET A 1 22.25 -7.16 11.09
C MET A 1 21.07 -6.87 10.17
N VAL A 2 21.08 -7.37 8.93
CA VAL A 2 19.92 -7.23 8.04
C VAL A 2 18.86 -8.19 8.56
N GLN A 3 17.85 -7.68 9.25
CA GLN A 3 16.73 -8.51 9.66
C GLN A 3 15.96 -8.90 8.39
N ASN A 4 15.90 -10.18 8.07
CA ASN A 4 15.07 -10.68 6.98
C ASN A 4 13.61 -10.62 7.43
N HIS A 5 12.81 -9.72 6.84
CA HIS A 5 11.40 -9.52 7.19
C HIS A 5 10.42 -10.25 6.26
N GLU A 6 10.88 -11.22 5.47
CA GLU A 6 10.03 -11.93 4.49
C GLU A 6 8.85 -12.69 5.10
N TYR A 7 8.94 -13.07 6.38
CA TYR A 7 7.88 -13.79 7.08
C TYR A 7 6.72 -12.89 7.58
N LEU A 8 6.85 -11.56 7.48
CA LEU A 8 5.83 -10.63 7.98
C LEU A 8 4.58 -10.64 7.09
N LYS A 9 3.41 -10.78 7.72
CA LYS A 9 2.11 -10.73 7.06
C LYS A 9 1.76 -9.34 6.55
N LEU A 10 2.13 -8.30 7.29
CA LEU A 10 1.93 -6.89 6.94
C LEU A 10 3.26 -6.16 7.04
N LYS A 11 3.67 -5.53 5.93
CA LYS A 11 4.88 -4.70 5.85
C LYS A 11 4.55 -3.42 5.10
N PRO A 12 5.20 -2.29 5.42
CA PRO A 12 5.04 -1.09 4.63
C PRO A 12 5.35 -1.34 3.15
N ALA A 13 4.55 -0.73 2.27
CA ALA A 13 4.66 -0.83 0.82
C ALA A 13 4.85 0.57 0.22
N LEU A 14 5.87 1.29 0.71
CA LEU A 14 6.12 2.66 0.29
C LEU A 14 6.54 2.72 -1.18
N VAL A 15 5.68 3.34 -1.99
CA VAL A 15 5.91 3.55 -3.43
C VAL A 15 7.08 4.54 -3.61
N PRO A 16 8.09 4.27 -4.47
CA PRO A 16 9.15 5.21 -4.81
C PRO A 16 8.60 6.54 -5.34
N SER A 17 9.21 7.67 -5.00
CA SER A 17 8.63 8.99 -5.31
C SER A 17 8.44 9.29 -6.81
N PRO A 18 9.29 8.82 -7.74
CA PRO A 18 9.04 9.01 -9.18
C PRO A 18 7.81 8.26 -9.71
N LEU A 19 7.33 7.27 -8.94
CA LEU A 19 6.14 6.47 -9.24
C LEU A 19 4.90 6.95 -8.48
N TRP A 20 5.01 7.99 -7.66
CA TRP A 20 3.83 8.55 -7.00
C TRP A 20 2.79 8.99 -8.03
N TYR A 21 1.52 8.75 -7.67
CA TYR A 21 0.36 9.03 -8.51
C TYR A 21 0.21 8.15 -9.76
N ARG A 22 1.12 7.21 -10.01
CA ARG A 22 0.93 6.11 -10.98
C ARG A 22 0.00 5.09 -10.35
N SER A 23 -1.21 4.98 -10.88
CA SER A 23 -2.26 4.11 -10.32
C SER A 23 -3.33 3.83 -11.38
N VAL A 24 -3.79 2.59 -11.43
CA VAL A 24 -4.91 2.17 -12.29
C VAL A 24 -6.17 2.95 -11.93
N CYS A 25 -6.47 3.10 -10.64
CA CYS A 25 -7.61 3.89 -10.16
C CYS A 25 -7.61 5.32 -10.70
N LYS A 26 -6.42 5.95 -10.70
CA LYS A 26 -6.27 7.33 -11.18
C LYS A 26 -6.43 7.44 -12.68
N VAL A 27 -5.76 6.56 -13.44
CA VAL A 27 -5.82 6.58 -14.91
C VAL A 27 -7.23 6.26 -15.42
N LEU A 28 -7.90 5.27 -14.83
CA LEU A 28 -9.29 4.93 -15.20
C LEU A 28 -10.30 5.94 -14.65
N GLY A 29 -9.92 6.74 -13.64
CA GLY A 29 -10.81 7.59 -12.86
C GLY A 29 -11.61 6.81 -11.81
N SER A 30 -11.53 7.25 -10.55
CA SER A 30 -12.12 6.56 -9.38
C SER A 30 -13.64 6.36 -9.44
N LYS A 31 -14.35 7.16 -10.25
CA LYS A 31 -15.81 7.08 -10.44
C LYS A 31 -16.22 6.30 -11.70
N SER A 32 -15.26 5.89 -12.54
CA SER A 32 -15.55 5.21 -13.79
C SER A 32 -16.21 3.85 -13.56
N LYS A 33 -16.97 3.38 -14.55
CA LYS A 33 -17.57 2.04 -14.51
C LYS A 33 -16.49 0.96 -14.45
N ALA A 34 -15.38 1.15 -15.17
CA ALA A 34 -14.27 0.21 -15.24
C ALA A 34 -13.64 0.00 -13.86
N TRP A 35 -13.23 1.08 -13.17
CA TRP A 35 -12.62 0.97 -11.85
C TRP A 35 -13.59 0.39 -10.81
N ARG A 36 -14.86 0.82 -10.83
CA ARG A 36 -15.88 0.29 -9.91
C ARG A 36 -16.11 -1.21 -10.13
N SER A 37 -16.03 -1.69 -11.36
CA SER A 37 -16.13 -3.13 -11.67
C SER A 37 -14.94 -3.92 -11.12
N ILE A 38 -13.70 -3.44 -11.34
CA ILE A 38 -12.50 -4.06 -10.75
C ILE A 38 -12.64 -4.14 -9.23
N ARG A 39 -12.96 -3.02 -8.59
CA ARG A 39 -13.12 -2.95 -7.14
C ARG A 39 -14.21 -3.90 -6.62
N ALA A 40 -15.34 -4.02 -7.32
CA ALA A 40 -16.40 -4.95 -6.93
C ALA A 40 -15.95 -6.40 -6.98
N GLN A 41 -15.19 -6.79 -8.01
CA GLN A 41 -14.62 -8.14 -8.12
C GLN A 41 -13.60 -8.42 -7.01
N VAL A 42 -12.77 -7.43 -6.65
CA VAL A 42 -11.81 -7.56 -5.53
C VAL A 42 -12.53 -7.71 -4.18
N LEU A 43 -13.62 -6.98 -3.96
CA LEU A 43 -14.44 -7.10 -2.75
C LEU A 43 -15.05 -8.50 -2.61
N ASP A 44 -15.65 -9.01 -3.69
CA ASP A 44 -16.28 -10.34 -3.74
C ASP A 44 -15.26 -11.46 -3.54
N ALA A 45 -14.15 -11.42 -4.29
CA ALA A 45 -13.08 -12.42 -4.18
C ALA A 45 -12.46 -12.48 -2.78
N ALA A 46 -12.36 -11.34 -2.08
CA ALA A 46 -11.85 -11.24 -0.72
C ALA A 46 -12.89 -11.64 0.35
N LYS A 47 -14.14 -11.93 -0.02
CA LYS A 47 -15.26 -12.13 0.92
C LYS A 47 -15.36 -10.99 1.94
N GLU A 48 -15.11 -9.76 1.48
CA GLU A 48 -15.08 -8.54 2.29
C GLU A 48 -14.08 -8.53 3.47
N ALA A 49 -13.10 -9.45 3.49
CA ALA A 49 -12.08 -9.54 4.53
C ALA A 49 -10.77 -8.85 4.11
N CYS A 50 -10.09 -8.22 5.06
CA CYS A 50 -8.76 -7.67 4.83
C CYS A 50 -7.73 -8.80 4.57
N TYR A 51 -6.96 -8.67 3.50
CA TYR A 51 -5.91 -9.62 3.13
C TYR A 51 -4.86 -9.87 4.24
N HIS A 52 -4.52 -8.84 5.02
CA HIS A 52 -3.45 -8.92 6.02
C HIS A 52 -3.92 -9.38 7.40
N CYS A 53 -5.03 -8.83 7.90
CA CYS A 53 -5.50 -9.07 9.26
C CYS A 53 -6.82 -9.85 9.35
N GLY A 54 -7.50 -10.09 8.23
CA GLY A 54 -8.82 -10.75 8.20
C GLY A 54 -9.99 -9.90 8.70
N ALA A 55 -9.77 -8.64 9.08
CA ALA A 55 -10.83 -7.77 9.58
C ALA A 55 -11.87 -7.44 8.49
N HIS A 56 -13.13 -7.34 8.92
CA HIS A 56 -14.25 -6.89 8.09
C HIS A 56 -14.67 -5.49 8.53
N HIS A 57 -14.93 -4.61 7.56
CA HIS A 57 -15.52 -3.30 7.83
C HIS A 57 -16.69 -3.05 6.88
N ALA A 58 -17.82 -2.60 7.43
CA ALA A 58 -19.01 -2.29 6.63
C ALA A 58 -18.77 -1.20 5.58
N LYS A 59 -17.81 -0.30 5.82
CA LYS A 59 -17.40 0.77 4.91
C LYS A 59 -15.90 1.01 5.02
N GLY A 60 -15.34 1.60 3.97
CA GLY A 60 -13.96 2.09 3.99
C GLY A 60 -12.89 1.07 3.62
N MET A 61 -13.25 -0.16 3.25
CA MET A 61 -12.29 -1.12 2.71
C MET A 61 -11.61 -0.58 1.44
N ILE A 62 -10.31 -0.75 1.29
CA ILE A 62 -9.51 -0.18 0.21
C ILE A 62 -9.14 -1.29 -0.79
N CYS A 63 -9.30 -1.00 -2.08
CA CYS A 63 -8.77 -1.85 -3.14
C CYS A 63 -7.33 -1.38 -3.40
N HIS A 64 -6.38 -2.08 -2.81
CA HIS A 64 -4.97 -1.72 -2.77
C HIS A 64 -4.23 -2.31 -3.98
N GLU A 65 -3.45 -1.48 -4.67
CA GLU A 65 -2.57 -1.88 -5.78
C GLU A 65 -1.27 -2.46 -5.21
N VAL A 66 -0.97 -3.73 -5.49
CA VAL A 66 0.23 -4.40 -4.97
C VAL A 66 1.33 -4.37 -6.02
N TRP A 67 2.45 -3.73 -5.67
CA TRP A 67 3.60 -3.52 -6.54
C TRP A 67 4.79 -4.36 -6.09
N ASP A 68 5.46 -4.96 -7.07
CA ASP A 68 6.77 -5.59 -6.90
C ASP A 68 7.84 -4.74 -7.60
N TYR A 69 9.04 -4.69 -7.03
CA TYR A 69 10.14 -3.85 -7.51
C TYR A 69 11.37 -4.72 -7.79
N ASP A 70 11.79 -4.78 -9.05
CA ASP A 70 13.12 -5.25 -9.41
C ASP A 70 14.09 -4.07 -9.30
N ASP A 71 14.81 -4.01 -8.18
CA ASP A 71 15.76 -2.94 -7.87
C ASP A 71 16.98 -2.95 -8.80
N SER A 72 17.30 -4.08 -9.45
CA SER A 72 18.47 -4.18 -10.35
C SER A 72 18.16 -3.63 -11.73
N SER A 73 16.98 -3.99 -12.26
CA SER A 73 16.52 -3.55 -13.59
C SER A 73 15.68 -2.26 -13.53
N HIS A 74 15.35 -1.79 -12.33
CA HIS A 74 14.42 -0.70 -12.06
C HIS A 74 13.05 -0.89 -12.74
N ILE A 75 12.46 -2.08 -12.57
CA ILE A 75 11.12 -2.40 -13.05
C ILE A 75 10.14 -2.42 -11.88
N ALA A 76 9.11 -1.58 -11.95
CA ALA A 76 8.00 -1.56 -11.00
C ALA A 76 6.81 -2.26 -11.65
N ARG A 77 6.47 -3.44 -11.14
CA ARG A 77 5.43 -4.28 -11.69
C ARG A 77 4.18 -4.24 -10.82
N LEU A 78 3.06 -3.79 -11.39
CA LEU A 78 1.76 -3.94 -10.77
C LEU A 78 1.32 -5.40 -10.88
N ASN A 79 1.30 -6.11 -9.76
CA ASN A 79 1.13 -7.56 -9.75
C ASN A 79 -0.33 -7.97 -9.49
N ARG A 80 -1.00 -7.33 -8.53
CA ARG A 80 -2.39 -7.66 -8.17
C ARG A 80 -3.12 -6.54 -7.44
N PHE A 81 -4.42 -6.74 -7.24
CA PHE A 81 -5.21 -5.97 -6.28
C PHE A 81 -5.55 -6.81 -5.05
N ASN A 82 -5.47 -6.19 -3.87
CA ASN A 82 -5.90 -6.78 -2.61
C ASN A 82 -6.97 -5.93 -1.95
N LEU A 83 -7.86 -6.55 -1.17
CA LEU A 83 -8.72 -5.80 -0.26
C LEU A 83 -8.02 -5.61 1.09
N VAL A 84 -7.94 -4.38 1.57
CA VAL A 84 -7.29 -4.06 2.85
C VAL A 84 -8.17 -3.15 3.72
N CYS A 85 -8.09 -3.30 5.04
CA CYS A 85 -8.77 -2.39 5.97
C CYS A 85 -8.00 -1.06 6.10
N PRO A 86 -8.66 0.01 6.60
CA PRO A 86 -8.02 1.30 6.82
C PRO A 86 -6.76 1.27 7.70
N ASP A 87 -6.71 0.39 8.71
CA ASP A 87 -5.55 0.28 9.60
C ASP A 87 -4.35 -0.35 8.88
N CYS A 88 -4.58 -1.42 8.10
CA CYS A 88 -3.53 -2.05 7.30
C CYS A 88 -3.07 -1.13 6.17
N ASP A 89 -3.98 -0.39 5.53
CA ASP A 89 -3.63 0.61 4.51
C ASP A 89 -2.78 1.73 5.08
N ALA A 90 -3.08 2.19 6.30
CA ALA A 90 -2.27 3.19 6.99
C ALA A 90 -0.84 2.72 7.23
N VAL A 91 -0.63 1.41 7.48
CA VAL A 91 0.71 0.80 7.58
C VAL A 91 1.39 0.71 6.21
N LEU A 92 0.68 0.22 5.20
CA LEU A 92 1.20 0.08 3.83
C LEU A 92 1.72 1.44 3.30
N HIS A 93 0.99 2.51 3.61
CA HIS A 93 1.25 3.87 3.16
C HIS A 93 1.67 4.83 4.29
N PHE A 94 2.36 4.36 5.34
CA PHE A 94 2.60 5.18 6.54
C PHE A 94 3.26 6.52 6.26
N GLY A 95 4.14 6.61 5.24
CA GLY A 95 4.76 7.87 4.84
C GLY A 95 3.73 8.92 4.41
N PHE A 96 2.73 8.51 3.61
CA PHE A 96 1.63 9.39 3.21
C PHE A 96 0.67 9.67 4.36
N THR A 97 0.36 8.66 5.17
CA THR A 97 -0.45 8.80 6.40
C THR A 97 0.12 9.90 7.31
N PHE A 98 1.43 9.91 7.53
CA PHE A 98 2.08 10.90 8.37
C PHE A 98 2.08 12.28 7.72
N VAL A 99 2.33 12.41 6.41
CA VAL A 99 2.21 13.70 5.69
C VAL A 99 0.80 14.30 5.84
N LEU A 100 -0.25 13.49 5.76
CA LEU A 100 -1.62 13.95 6.00
C LEU A 100 -1.86 14.35 7.46
N ALA A 101 -1.26 13.64 8.42
CA ALA A 101 -1.33 14.00 9.83
C ALA A 101 -0.66 15.35 10.09
N PHE A 102 0.54 15.58 9.56
CA PHE A 102 1.26 16.87 9.65
C PHE A 102 0.41 18.03 9.13
N ARG A 103 -0.24 17.86 7.97
CA ARG A 103 -1.12 18.91 7.40
C ARG A 103 -2.30 19.23 8.32
N GLN A 104 -2.92 18.20 8.88
CA GLN A 104 -4.05 18.37 9.79
C GLN A 104 -3.67 19.07 11.09
N GLU A 105 -2.48 18.79 11.63
CA GLU A 105 -1.99 19.53 12.80
C GLU A 105 -1.66 20.98 12.47
N ALA A 106 -1.07 21.23 11.29
CA ALA A 106 -0.84 22.60 10.82
C ALA A 106 -2.16 23.38 10.61
N GLU A 107 -3.28 22.69 10.36
CA GLU A 107 -4.63 23.25 10.29
C GLU A 107 -5.31 23.37 11.68
N GLY A 108 -4.60 23.05 12.77
CA GLY A 108 -5.06 23.26 14.14
C GLY A 108 -5.67 22.03 14.83
N LYS A 109 -5.63 20.83 14.22
CA LYS A 109 -6.04 19.60 14.92
C LYS A 109 -4.91 19.12 15.84
N ALA A 110 -5.17 19.00 17.13
CA ALA A 110 -4.13 18.54 18.07
C ALA A 110 -3.87 17.03 17.94
N ASN A 111 -2.62 16.61 18.13
CA ASN A 111 -2.15 15.23 18.35
C ASN A 111 -2.35 14.21 17.21
N VAL A 112 -2.77 14.64 16.01
CA VAL A 112 -3.04 13.74 14.88
C VAL A 112 -1.82 12.91 14.49
N ILE A 113 -0.60 13.46 14.53
CA ILE A 113 0.63 12.72 14.19
C ILE A 113 0.89 11.63 15.21
N ALA A 114 0.80 11.96 16.51
CA ALA A 114 1.02 11.02 17.59
C ALA A 114 0.02 9.86 17.51
N GLU A 115 -1.26 10.17 17.29
CA GLU A 115 -2.33 9.18 17.11
C GLU A 115 -2.10 8.28 15.89
N GLN A 116 -1.74 8.85 14.73
CA GLN A 116 -1.46 8.03 13.55
C GLN A 116 -0.21 7.15 13.74
N ARG A 117 0.82 7.65 14.42
CA ARG A 117 2.02 6.86 14.72
C ARG A 117 1.69 5.68 15.62
N GLU A 118 0.94 5.90 16.69
CA GLU A 118 0.50 4.84 17.60
C GLU A 118 -0.33 3.80 16.85
N ARG A 119 -1.30 4.24 16.04
CA ARG A 119 -2.14 3.37 15.22
C ARG A 119 -1.35 2.47 14.28
N VAL A 120 -0.39 3.04 13.53
CA VAL A 120 0.47 2.29 12.59
C VAL A 120 1.31 1.24 13.33
N VAL A 121 1.94 1.62 14.45
CA VAL A 121 2.78 0.73 15.25
C VAL A 121 1.95 -0.39 15.89
N ALA A 122 0.78 -0.07 16.45
CA ALA A 122 -0.13 -1.03 17.05
C ALA A 122 -0.59 -2.08 16.01
N GLN A 123 -0.97 -1.64 14.81
CA GLN A 123 -1.41 -2.53 13.74
C GLN A 123 -0.29 -3.46 13.26
N LEU A 124 0.94 -2.94 13.09
CA LEU A 124 2.12 -3.76 12.74
C LEU A 124 2.40 -4.83 13.79
N LYS A 125 2.36 -4.47 15.08
CA LYS A 125 2.55 -5.40 16.20
C LYS A 125 1.49 -6.49 16.20
N GLN A 126 0.22 -6.10 16.09
CA GLN A 126 -0.91 -7.03 16.15
C GLN A 126 -0.88 -8.04 14.99
N VAL A 127 -0.75 -7.57 13.75
CA VAL A 127 -0.86 -8.43 12.56
C VAL A 127 0.31 -9.40 12.44
N ASN A 128 1.51 -8.95 12.84
CA ASN A 128 2.71 -9.75 12.70
C ASN A 128 3.12 -10.48 13.98
N SER A 129 2.48 -10.20 15.12
CA SER A 129 2.88 -10.71 16.44
C SER A 129 4.34 -10.37 16.79
N ILE A 130 4.73 -9.11 16.57
CA ILE A 130 6.08 -8.59 16.82
C ILE A 130 6.08 -7.56 17.95
N SER A 131 7.25 -7.37 18.56
CA SER A 131 7.48 -6.31 19.54
C SER A 131 7.42 -4.91 18.89
N GLU A 132 7.32 -3.89 19.74
CA GLU A 132 7.37 -2.51 19.28
C GLU A 132 8.71 -2.13 18.64
N ALA A 133 9.81 -2.61 19.22
CA ALA A 133 11.15 -2.37 18.67
C ALA A 133 11.28 -2.97 17.26
N GLU A 134 10.74 -4.17 17.04
CA GLU A 134 10.71 -4.79 15.71
C GLU A 134 9.81 -4.03 14.74
N ALA A 135 8.63 -3.57 15.17
CA ALA A 135 7.74 -2.77 14.33
C ALA A 135 8.42 -1.46 13.87
N LEU A 136 9.12 -0.77 14.77
CA LEU A 136 9.88 0.43 14.43
C LEU A 136 11.05 0.11 13.49
N ALA A 137 11.75 -1.00 13.69
CA ALA A 137 12.83 -1.43 12.80
C ALA A 137 12.33 -1.75 11.37
N VAL A 138 11.15 -2.36 11.24
CA VAL A 138 10.48 -2.60 9.95
C VAL A 138 10.14 -1.30 9.24
N MET A 139 9.57 -0.33 9.97
CA MET A 139 9.25 0.99 9.41
C MET A 139 10.51 1.74 8.97
N GLU A 140 11.57 1.71 9.77
CA GLU A 140 12.85 2.35 9.45
C GLU A 140 13.49 1.73 8.21
N PHE A 141 13.49 0.39 8.11
CA PHE A 141 13.97 -0.32 6.94
C PHE A 141 13.19 0.05 5.68
N ALA A 142 11.86 0.07 5.75
CA ALA A 142 11.03 0.51 4.64
C ALA A 142 11.29 1.96 4.23
N GLY A 143 11.55 2.85 5.19
CA GLY A 143 11.95 4.24 4.93
C GLY A 143 13.27 4.34 4.17
N ARG A 144 14.28 3.54 4.56
CA ARG A 144 15.57 3.47 3.83
C ARG A 144 15.39 2.93 2.42
N GLN A 145 14.64 1.85 2.25
CA GLN A 145 14.35 1.28 0.93
C GLN A 145 13.62 2.31 0.04
N HIS A 146 12.62 3.00 0.58
CA HIS A 146 11.93 4.06 -0.14
C HIS A 146 12.88 5.19 -0.57
N SER A 147 13.78 5.62 0.33
CA SER A 147 14.76 6.66 0.02
C SER A 147 15.69 6.26 -1.11
N GLU A 148 16.23 5.03 -1.08
CA GLU A 148 17.09 4.53 -2.17
C GLU A 148 16.33 4.37 -3.48
N ARG A 149 15.19 3.67 -3.48
CA ARG A 149 14.38 3.48 -4.70
C ARG A 149 13.93 4.78 -5.35
N SER A 150 13.74 5.83 -4.56
CA SER A 150 13.32 7.15 -5.04
C SER A 150 14.42 7.91 -5.79
N ARG A 151 15.67 7.40 -5.81
CA ARG A 151 16.79 7.98 -6.58
C ARG A 151 16.83 7.50 -8.03
N HIS A 152 15.99 6.54 -8.39
CA HIS A 152 16.01 5.87 -9.69
C HIS A 152 14.77 6.17 -10.51
N SER A 153 14.91 6.16 -11.84
CA SER A 153 13.77 6.11 -12.75
C SER A 153 13.34 4.67 -12.95
N TRP A 154 12.03 4.45 -13.08
CA TRP A 154 11.44 3.13 -13.11
C TRP A 154 10.65 2.91 -14.39
N GLN A 155 10.79 1.73 -14.97
CA GLN A 155 9.86 1.23 -15.99
C GLN A 155 8.65 0.63 -15.30
N ILE A 156 7.45 0.91 -15.82
CA ILE A 156 6.21 0.38 -15.27
C ILE A 156 5.71 -0.77 -16.13
N GLU A 157 5.41 -1.88 -15.49
CA GLU A 157 4.78 -3.04 -16.12
C GLU A 157 3.51 -3.43 -15.36
N ILE A 158 2.56 -4.01 -16.08
CA ILE A 158 1.41 -4.70 -15.48
C ILE A 158 1.63 -6.19 -15.70
N ALA A 159 1.54 -6.99 -14.64
CA ALA A 159 1.73 -8.43 -14.74
C ALA A 159 0.72 -9.06 -15.70
N SER A 160 1.17 -10.03 -16.51
CA SER A 160 0.30 -10.76 -17.44
C SER A 160 -0.88 -11.42 -16.74
N SER A 161 -0.65 -12.02 -15.57
CA SER A 161 -1.70 -12.60 -14.73
C SER A 161 -2.79 -11.58 -14.33
N LEU A 162 -2.40 -10.32 -14.11
CA LEU A 162 -3.35 -9.26 -13.78
C LEU A 162 -4.12 -8.79 -15.02
N ILE A 163 -3.48 -8.77 -16.18
CA ILE A 163 -4.14 -8.51 -17.46
C ILE A 163 -5.12 -9.64 -17.80
N ASP A 164 -4.77 -10.90 -17.56
CA ASP A 164 -5.66 -12.04 -17.77
C ASP A 164 -6.92 -11.93 -16.89
N ALA A 165 -6.76 -11.50 -15.64
CA ALA A 165 -7.87 -11.24 -14.73
C ALA A 165 -8.70 -10.00 -15.13
N TYR A 166 -8.05 -8.96 -15.67
CA TYR A 166 -8.70 -7.72 -16.09
C TYR A 166 -8.20 -7.26 -17.47
N PRO A 167 -8.75 -7.81 -18.58
CA PRO A 167 -8.22 -7.59 -19.93
C PRO A 167 -8.18 -6.12 -20.37
N LEU A 168 -9.01 -5.26 -19.77
CA LEU A 168 -9.01 -3.81 -20.00
C LEU A 168 -7.65 -3.14 -19.64
N LEU A 169 -6.82 -3.79 -18.84
CA LEU A 169 -5.51 -3.28 -18.43
C LEU A 169 -4.42 -3.47 -19.50
N ALA A 170 -4.63 -4.32 -20.51
CA ALA A 170 -3.60 -4.67 -21.50
C ALA A 170 -2.98 -3.47 -22.24
N ASN A 171 -3.78 -2.41 -22.45
CA ASN A 171 -3.35 -1.21 -23.16
C ASN A 171 -3.21 0.02 -22.22
N LEU A 172 -3.32 -0.19 -20.91
CA LEU A 172 -3.27 0.89 -19.94
C LEU A 172 -1.83 1.35 -19.76
N ARG A 173 -1.59 2.65 -19.96
CA ARG A 173 -0.31 3.28 -19.66
C ARG A 173 -0.42 4.01 -18.33
N LEU A 174 0.41 3.61 -17.37
CA LEU A 174 0.46 4.17 -16.03
C LEU A 174 1.42 5.35 -15.95
#